data_AF-A0A929GGV1-F1
#
_entry.id   AF-A0A929GGV1-F1
#
_cell.length_a   1.000
_cell.length_b   1.000
_cell.length_c   1.000
_cell.angle_alpha   90.00
_cell.angle_beta   90.00
_cell.angle_gamma   90.00
#
_symmetry.space_group_name_H-M   'P 1'
#
loop_
_entity.id
_entity.type
_entity.pdbx_description
1 polymer ?
#
loop_
_entity_poly.entity_id
_entity_poly.type
_entity_poly.pdbx_seq_one_letter_code
_entity_poly.pdbx_strand_id
1 'polypeptide(L)'
;MESEFRRLPSVDRLISEERIRQLHEIYPYTLIVELIRQSLEQARLSIAAGNPSPLIDGIVESVCAQISALEKPSLRPIINATGVILHTNLGRAPLSR
;
A
#
# COMPACT_ATOMS: atom_id res chain seq x y z
N MET A 1 -0.83 -13.13 -17.96
CA MET A 1 -0.68 -11.74 -17.44
C MET A 1 -1.99 -11.21 -16.85
N GLU A 2 -3.14 -11.35 -17.52
CA GLU A 2 -4.43 -10.83 -17.02
C GLU A 2 -4.97 -11.53 -15.74
N SER A 3 -4.44 -12.69 -15.39
CA SER A 3 -4.81 -13.45 -14.19
C SER A 3 -4.25 -12.85 -12.90
N GLU A 4 -3.07 -12.23 -12.95
CA GLU A 4 -2.36 -11.76 -11.77
C GLU A 4 -2.94 -10.45 -11.23
N PHE A 5 -3.39 -9.56 -12.12
CA PHE A 5 -4.10 -8.34 -11.74
C PHE A 5 -5.43 -8.64 -11.03
N ARG A 6 -6.12 -9.73 -11.40
CA ARG A 6 -7.36 -10.16 -10.74
C ARG A 6 -7.15 -10.76 -9.35
N ARG A 7 -5.91 -11.16 -9.03
CA ARG A 7 -5.55 -11.69 -7.70
C ARG A 7 -5.27 -10.60 -6.69
N LEU A 8 -5.13 -9.35 -7.13
CA LEU A 8 -4.95 -8.24 -6.20
C LEU A 8 -6.20 -8.08 -5.32
N PRO A 9 -6.04 -8.02 -4.00
CA PRO A 9 -7.15 -7.76 -3.10
C PRO A 9 -7.68 -6.34 -3.30
N SER A 10 -8.97 -6.15 -3.00
CA SER A 10 -9.55 -4.82 -2.89
C SER A 10 -9.05 -4.10 -1.64
N VAL A 11 -9.12 -2.77 -1.66
CA VAL A 11 -8.81 -1.93 -0.49
C VAL A 11 -9.66 -2.34 0.72
N ASP A 12 -10.97 -2.55 0.53
CA ASP A 12 -11.88 -2.98 1.60
C ASP A 12 -11.49 -4.34 2.20
N ARG A 13 -10.98 -5.26 1.37
CA ARG A 13 -10.51 -6.56 1.86
C ARG A 13 -9.29 -6.40 2.76
N LEU A 14 -8.35 -5.52 2.38
CA LEU A 14 -7.16 -5.21 3.19
C LEU A 14 -7.52 -4.49 4.48
N ILE A 15 -8.47 -3.56 4.46
CA ILE A 15 -8.98 -2.86 5.67
C ILE A 15 -9.64 -3.85 6.65
N SER A 16 -10.24 -4.90 6.13
CA SER A 16 -10.89 -5.93 6.95
C SER A 16 -9.90 -6.83 7.68
N GLU A 17 -8.62 -6.83 7.29
CA GLU A 17 -7.56 -7.62 7.92
C GLU A 17 -7.29 -7.15 9.35
N GLU A 18 -7.16 -8.09 10.28
CA GLU A 18 -6.98 -7.80 11.71
C GLU A 18 -5.74 -6.93 11.97
N ARG A 19 -4.64 -7.17 11.25
CA ARG A 19 -3.41 -6.37 11.32
C ARG A 19 -3.63 -4.90 10.93
N ILE A 20 -4.44 -4.66 9.91
CA ILE A 20 -4.79 -3.30 9.48
C ILE A 20 -5.78 -2.66 10.45
N ARG A 21 -6.75 -3.44 10.95
CA ARG A 21 -7.70 -2.97 11.98
C ARG A 21 -6.99 -2.50 13.24
N GLN A 22 -5.95 -3.21 13.68
CA GLN A 22 -5.12 -2.77 14.80
C GLN A 22 -4.41 -1.43 14.54
N LEU A 23 -4.01 -1.17 13.29
CA LEU A 23 -3.44 0.12 12.90
C LEU A 23 -4.50 1.23 12.93
N HIS A 24 -5.77 0.95 12.65
CA HIS A 24 -6.85 1.96 12.72
C HIS A 24 -7.07 2.51 14.13
N GLU A 25 -6.74 1.73 15.17
CA GLU A 25 -6.81 2.19 16.57
C GLU A 25 -5.71 3.23 16.89
N ILE A 26 -4.63 3.24 16.09
CA ILE A 26 -3.43 4.05 16.36
C ILE A 26 -3.30 5.22 15.36
N TYR A 27 -3.67 5.01 14.09
CA TYR A 27 -3.51 6.00 13.02
C TYR A 27 -4.83 6.37 12.34
N PRO A 28 -4.90 7.58 11.76
CA PRO A 28 -6.07 7.99 10.99
C PRO A 28 -6.36 7.04 9.82
N TYR A 29 -7.64 6.75 9.61
CA TYR A 29 -8.16 5.95 8.48
C TYR A 29 -7.60 6.41 7.13
N THR A 30 -7.52 7.72 6.91
CA THR A 30 -7.03 8.32 5.67
C THR A 30 -5.59 7.92 5.37
N LEU A 31 -4.71 7.94 6.38
CA LEU A 31 -3.31 7.53 6.23
C LEU A 31 -3.20 6.06 5.83
N ILE A 32 -3.98 5.20 6.48
CA ILE A 32 -3.95 3.76 6.25
C ILE A 32 -4.43 3.43 4.83
N VAL A 33 -5.53 4.05 4.39
CA VAL A 33 -6.05 3.90 3.02
C VAL A 33 -5.03 4.36 1.98
N GLU A 34 -4.32 5.46 2.24
CA GLU A 34 -3.29 5.95 1.33
C GLU A 34 -2.14 4.95 1.18
N LEU A 35 -1.65 4.38 2.28
CA LEU A 35 -0.56 3.40 2.25
C LEU A 35 -0.99 2.07 1.60
N ILE A 36 -2.24 1.65 1.82
CA ILE A 36 -2.83 0.49 1.11
C ILE A 36 -2.86 0.75 -0.39
N ARG A 37 -3.35 1.92 -0.83
CA ARG A 37 -3.40 2.28 -2.24
C ARG A 37 -2.00 2.31 -2.86
N GLN A 38 -1.02 2.90 -2.16
CA GLN A 38 0.37 2.89 -2.61
C GLN A 38 0.91 1.48 -2.77
N SER A 39 0.67 0.60 -1.79
CA SER A 39 1.13 -0.80 -1.84
C SER A 39 0.46 -1.58 -2.99
N LEU A 40 -0.83 -1.33 -3.27
CA LEU A 40 -1.52 -1.91 -4.42
C LEU A 40 -1.01 -1.39 -5.77
N GLU A 41 -0.68 -0.10 -5.89
CA GLU A 41 -0.06 0.45 -7.09
C GLU A 41 1.32 -0.17 -7.35
N GLN A 42 2.14 -0.34 -6.31
CA GLN A 42 3.42 -1.04 -6.43
C GLN A 42 3.23 -2.49 -6.89
N ALA A 43 2.23 -3.18 -6.35
CA ALA A 43 1.88 -4.53 -6.77
C ALA A 43 1.45 -4.57 -8.26
N ARG A 44 0.65 -3.61 -8.72
CA ARG A 44 0.26 -3.48 -10.14
C ARG A 44 1.46 -3.28 -11.05
N LEU A 45 2.39 -2.40 -10.68
CA LEU A 45 3.60 -2.16 -11.46
C LEU A 45 4.51 -3.40 -11.49
N SER A 46 4.64 -4.10 -10.37
CA SER A 46 5.40 -5.36 -10.30
C SER A 46 4.82 -6.43 -11.23
N ILE A 47 3.49 -6.58 -11.24
CA ILE A 47 2.79 -7.48 -12.16
C ILE A 47 2.98 -7.06 -13.62
N ALA A 48 2.92 -5.75 -13.90
CA ALA A 48 3.17 -5.22 -15.25
C ALA A 48 4.62 -5.49 -15.72
N ALA A 49 5.57 -5.54 -14.78
CA ALA A 49 6.96 -5.93 -15.04
C ALA A 49 7.16 -7.47 -15.17
N GLY A 50 6.10 -8.26 -15.07
CA GLY A 50 6.13 -9.72 -15.23
C GLY A 50 6.31 -10.51 -13.93
N ASN A 51 6.29 -9.85 -12.77
CA ASN A 51 6.34 -10.53 -11.47
C ASN A 51 4.96 -11.09 -11.08
N PRO A 52 4.91 -12.12 -10.21
CA PRO A 52 3.65 -12.63 -9.69
C PRO A 52 2.95 -11.63 -8.78
N SER A 53 1.63 -11.75 -8.66
CA SER A 53 0.84 -10.94 -7.74
C SER A 53 1.26 -11.21 -6.29
N PRO A 54 1.56 -10.17 -5.49
CA PRO A 54 1.92 -10.37 -4.09
C PRO A 54 0.72 -10.91 -3.31
N LEU A 55 1.01 -11.75 -2.32
CA LEU A 55 0.00 -12.25 -1.39
C LEU A 55 -0.55 -11.10 -0.54
N ILE A 56 -1.79 -11.27 -0.07
CA ILE A 56 -2.46 -10.33 0.83
C ILE A 56 -1.57 -10.02 2.04
N ASP A 57 -0.98 -11.07 2.63
CA ASP A 57 -0.08 -10.92 3.77
C ASP A 57 1.14 -10.05 3.46
N GLY A 58 1.71 -10.17 2.26
CA GLY A 58 2.85 -9.34 1.83
C GLY A 58 2.46 -7.88 1.62
N ILE A 59 1.23 -7.62 1.16
CA ILE A 59 0.72 -6.25 1.03
C ILE A 59 0.50 -5.65 2.43
N VAL A 60 -0.10 -6.40 3.35
CA VAL A 60 -0.33 -5.97 4.74
C VAL A 60 1.00 -5.67 5.44
N GLU A 61 2.01 -6.54 5.28
CA GLU A 61 3.35 -6.32 5.85
C GLU A 61 4.02 -5.07 5.30
N SER A 62 3.90 -4.82 3.99
CA SER A 62 4.39 -3.59 3.36
C SER A 62 3.74 -2.35 3.98
N VAL A 63 2.42 -2.37 4.19
CA VAL A 63 1.69 -1.26 4.82
C VAL A 63 2.16 -1.04 6.26
N CYS A 64 2.26 -2.11 7.07
CA CYS A 64 2.77 -2.00 8.44
C CYS A 64 4.20 -1.43 8.47
N ALA A 65 5.07 -1.89 7.58
CA ALA A 65 6.45 -1.39 7.49
C ALA A 65 6.52 0.08 7.10
N GLN A 66 5.66 0.53 6.17
CA GLN A 66 5.56 1.95 5.77
C GLN A 66 5.09 2.81 6.94
N ILE A 67 4.08 2.37 7.69
CA ILE A 67 3.61 3.08 8.89
C ILE A 67 4.71 3.19 9.94
N SER A 68 5.38 2.08 10.29
CA SER A 68 6.48 2.10 11.25
C SER A 68 7.68 2.95 10.78
N ALA A 69 7.85 3.11 9.47
CA ALA A 69 8.85 4.02 8.91
C ALA A 69 8.45 5.50 9.07
N LEU A 70 7.16 5.83 8.97
CA LEU A 70 6.64 7.18 9.20
C LEU A 70 6.71 7.60 10.68
N GLU A 71 6.59 6.65 11.61
CA GLU A 71 6.70 6.93 13.05
C GLU A 71 8.10 7.31 13.52
N LYS A 72 9.14 6.84 12.83
CA LYS A 72 10.52 7.17 13.21
C LYS A 72 10.80 8.62 12.75
N PRO A 73 11.18 9.56 13.64
CA PRO A 73 11.34 10.99 13.32
C PRO A 73 12.62 11.30 12.52
N SER A 74 12.91 10.50 11.52
CA SER A 74 14.03 10.66 10.62
C SER A 74 13.49 10.35 9.23
N LEU A 75 13.35 11.41 8.43
CA LEU A 75 13.35 11.38 6.98
C LEU A 75 14.47 10.46 6.50
N ARG A 76 14.22 9.16 6.41
CA ARG A 76 15.04 8.24 5.63
C ARG A 76 14.29 8.03 4.33
N PRO A 77 14.93 8.26 3.18
CA PRO A 77 14.32 7.97 1.90
C PRO A 77 13.99 6.48 1.90
N ILE A 78 12.71 6.17 1.87
CA ILE A 78 12.26 4.78 1.71
C ILE A 78 12.72 4.41 0.30
N ILE A 79 13.75 3.56 0.23
CA ILE A 79 14.35 3.12 -1.02
C ILE A 79 13.25 2.37 -1.78
N ASN A 80 12.83 2.93 -2.91
CA ASN A 80 12.02 2.19 -3.87
C ASN A 80 12.87 1.04 -4.39
N ALA A 81 12.56 -0.18 -3.97
CA ALA A 81 13.05 -1.41 -4.58
C ALA A 81 12.54 -1.60 -6.04
N THR A 82 11.81 -0.62 -6.59
CA THR A 82 11.14 -0.66 -7.90
C THR A 82 11.36 0.60 -8.75
N GLY A 83 12.13 1.61 -8.27
CA GLY A 83 12.48 2.80 -9.07
C GLY A 83 11.37 3.86 -9.26
N VAL A 84 10.26 3.83 -8.51
CA VAL A 84 9.16 4.79 -8.66
C VAL A 84 9.26 5.93 -7.64
N ILE A 85 9.79 7.08 -8.03
CA ILE A 85 9.78 8.29 -7.18
C ILE A 85 8.33 8.73 -6.93
N LEU A 86 7.76 8.32 -5.78
CA LEU A 86 6.49 8.84 -5.29
C LEU A 86 6.73 10.25 -4.73
N HIS A 87 6.37 11.26 -5.52
CA HIS A 87 6.09 12.57 -4.97
C HIS A 87 4.88 12.47 -4.06
N THR A 88 5.04 12.92 -2.82
CA THR A 88 3.98 13.13 -1.83
C THR A 88 3.00 14.18 -2.33
N ASN A 89 2.10 13.81 -3.24
CA ASN A 89 0.89 14.60 -3.46
C ASN A 89 -0.12 14.22 -2.37
N LEU A 90 -0.13 15.01 -1.29
CA LEU A 90 -1.18 15.13 -0.26
C LEU A 90 -2.52 15.56 -0.88
N GLY A 91 -2.99 14.82 -1.88
CA GLY A 91 -4.08 15.27 -2.74
C GLY A 91 -4.14 14.47 -4.02
N ARG A 92 -4.59 13.21 -3.92
CA ARG A 92 -5.33 12.56 -5.02
C ARG A 92 -6.05 11.30 -4.52
N ALA A 93 -7.30 11.50 -4.12
CA ALA A 93 -8.44 10.93 -4.84
C ALA A 93 -9.74 11.61 -4.36
N PRO A 94 -10.41 12.44 -5.18
CA PRO A 94 -11.84 12.54 -5.05
C PRO A 94 -12.42 11.22 -5.56
N LEU A 95 -13.11 10.50 -4.69
CA LEU A 95 -13.98 9.41 -5.09
C LEU A 95 -15.08 10.02 -5.99
N SER A 96 -14.93 9.87 -7.30
CA SER A 96 -16.00 10.17 -8.24
C SER A 96 -17.07 9.09 -8.12
N ARG A 97 -18.28 9.50 -7.73
CA ARG A 97 -19.50 8.89 -8.27
C ARG A 97 -19.88 9.62 -9.55
#